data_AF-A0A256ICK6-F1
#
_entry.id   AF-A0A256ICK6-F1
#
_cell.length_a   1.000
_cell.length_b   1.000
_cell.length_c   1.000
_cell.angle_alpha   90.00
_cell.angle_beta   90.00
_cell.angle_gamma   90.00
#
_symmetry.space_group_name_H-M   'P 1'
#
loop_
_entity.id
_entity.type
_entity.pdbx_description
1 polymer ?
#
loop_
_entity_poly.entity_id
_entity_poly.type
_entity_poly.pdbx_seq_one_letter_code
_entity_poly.pdbx_strand_id
1 'polypeptide(L)'
;MSTTLGSRIAALGICVGLLSGLFVLAGVGYPAPPDSGPNLADPDVSPDEFAGEHVETGGEVIGTDPVTIEIEDGTRIQRLPVENAPDVHVGQEVIVDGTLTTDGTLVVNRDRAVVREPWETTYMYAISVLGALYVAVRILDGWRFDPKAIAFSPRDTPLHTRYLSEEDTDG
;
A
#
# COMPACT_ATOMS: atom_id res chain seq x y z
N MET A 1 22.88 -24.17 -24.06
CA MET A 1 21.48 -24.37 -23.60
C MET A 1 21.34 -24.16 -22.08
N SER A 2 22.25 -24.65 -21.24
CA SER A 2 22.22 -24.50 -19.76
C SER A 2 22.42 -23.07 -19.24
N THR A 3 23.27 -22.26 -19.89
CA THR A 3 23.61 -20.90 -19.44
C THR A 3 22.44 -19.91 -19.57
N THR A 4 21.62 -20.08 -20.62
CA THR A 4 20.47 -19.22 -20.91
C THR A 4 19.28 -19.50 -19.99
N LEU A 5 19.14 -20.76 -19.54
CA LEU A 5 18.14 -21.15 -18.54
C LEU A 5 18.50 -20.58 -17.16
N GLY A 6 19.78 -20.64 -16.80
CA GLY A 6 20.30 -20.10 -15.54
C GLY A 6 20.14 -18.58 -15.40
N SER A 7 20.42 -17.81 -16.47
CA SER A 7 20.27 -16.35 -16.41
C SER A 7 18.81 -15.90 -16.27
N ARG A 8 17.87 -16.65 -16.88
CA ARG A 8 16.43 -16.37 -16.78
C ARG A 8 15.88 -16.64 -15.39
N ILE A 9 16.29 -17.74 -14.76
CA ILE A 9 15.91 -18.06 -13.38
C ILE A 9 16.51 -17.03 -12.42
N ALA A 10 17.76 -16.62 -12.62
CA ALA A 10 18.40 -15.58 -11.81
C ALA A 10 17.67 -14.24 -11.94
N ALA A 11 17.32 -13.81 -13.16
CA ALA A 11 16.58 -12.58 -13.39
C ALA A 11 15.17 -12.61 -12.74
N LEU A 12 14.47 -13.75 -12.84
CA LEU A 12 13.17 -13.93 -12.18
C LEU A 12 13.30 -13.85 -10.65
N GLY A 13 14.30 -14.53 -10.09
CA GLY A 13 14.58 -14.51 -8.66
C GLY A 13 14.93 -13.11 -8.14
N ILE A 14 15.69 -12.34 -8.91
CA ILE A 14 16.00 -10.93 -8.59
C ILE A 14 14.73 -10.08 -8.64
N CYS A 15 13.89 -10.20 -9.68
CA CYS A 15 12.64 -9.45 -9.77
C CYS A 15 11.69 -9.77 -8.61
N VAL A 16 11.51 -11.04 -8.28
CA VAL A 16 10.67 -11.44 -7.14
C VAL A 16 11.26 -10.95 -5.83
N GLY A 17 12.58 -11.06 -5.64
CA GLY A 17 13.26 -10.55 -4.45
C GLY A 17 13.11 -9.04 -4.30
N LEU A 18 13.22 -8.27 -5.39
CA LEU A 18 13.02 -6.82 -5.40
C LEU A 18 11.56 -6.46 -5.10
N LEU A 19 10.59 -7.17 -5.69
CA LEU A 19 9.16 -6.95 -5.42
C LEU A 19 8.80 -7.25 -3.97
N SER A 20 9.24 -8.40 -3.45
CA SER A 20 9.02 -8.78 -2.05
C SER A 20 9.72 -7.81 -1.11
N GLY A 21 10.94 -7.37 -1.43
CA GLY A 21 11.67 -6.36 -0.67
C GLY A 21 10.92 -5.03 -0.63
N LEU A 22 10.41 -4.56 -1.78
CA LEU A 22 9.58 -3.35 -1.87
C LEU A 22 8.30 -3.46 -1.07
N PHE A 23 7.59 -4.60 -1.12
CA PHE A 23 6.39 -4.84 -0.31
C PHE A 23 6.68 -4.85 1.19
N VAL A 24 7.76 -5.53 1.62
CA VAL A 24 8.13 -5.61 3.03
C VAL A 24 8.61 -4.24 3.54
N LEU A 25 9.44 -3.52 2.79
CA LEU A 25 9.86 -2.17 3.18
C LEU A 25 8.69 -1.18 3.20
N ALA A 26 7.77 -1.26 2.24
CA ALA A 26 6.59 -0.40 2.23
C ALA A 26 5.64 -0.70 3.41
N GLY A 27 5.51 -1.96 3.82
CA GLY A 27 4.73 -2.34 4.99
C GLY A 27 5.37 -1.99 6.34
N VAL A 28 6.70 -1.89 6.40
CA VAL A 28 7.45 -1.59 7.63
C VAL A 28 7.62 -0.07 7.86
N GLY A 29 7.51 0.74 6.80
CA GLY A 29 7.80 2.17 6.86
C GLY A 29 6.73 3.04 7.53
N TYR A 30 5.51 2.54 7.70
CA TYR A 30 4.41 3.33 8.24
C TYR A 30 4.00 2.79 9.62
N PRO A 31 4.18 3.60 10.68
CA PRO A 31 3.64 3.22 11.99
C PRO A 31 2.13 3.18 11.88
N ALA A 32 1.52 2.00 12.04
CA ALA A 32 0.09 1.94 12.35
C ALA A 32 -0.09 2.42 13.80
N PRO A 33 -1.20 3.11 14.13
CA PRO A 33 -1.52 3.41 15.51
C PRO A 33 -1.45 2.11 16.33
N PRO A 34 -0.83 2.10 17.52
CA PRO A 34 -0.78 0.91 18.35
C PRO A 34 -2.20 0.47 18.72
N ASP A 35 -2.50 -0.82 18.54
CA ASP A 35 -3.78 -1.48 18.89
C ASP A 35 -4.18 -1.38 20.39
N SER A 36 -3.40 -0.64 21.20
CA SER A 36 -3.54 -0.58 22.65
C SER A 36 -4.41 0.60 23.13
N GLY A 37 -4.80 1.51 22.22
CA GLY A 37 -5.67 2.65 22.51
C GLY A 37 -7.17 2.33 22.36
N PRO A 38 -8.06 3.18 22.89
CA PRO A 38 -9.50 3.06 22.65
C PRO A 38 -9.79 3.17 21.15
N ASN A 39 -10.69 2.32 20.64
CA ASN A 39 -11.10 2.36 19.24
C ASN A 39 -12.07 3.53 19.02
N LEU A 40 -11.51 4.69 18.66
CA LEU A 40 -12.27 5.89 18.33
C LEU A 40 -13.01 5.79 16.99
N ALA A 41 -12.91 4.68 16.26
CA ALA A 41 -13.77 4.44 15.11
C ALA A 41 -15.14 3.86 15.51
N ASP A 42 -15.27 3.36 16.75
CA ASP A 42 -16.54 2.85 17.26
C ASP A 42 -17.47 4.01 17.64
N PRO A 43 -18.62 4.19 16.97
CA PRO A 43 -19.56 5.26 17.32
C PRO A 43 -20.19 5.07 18.70
N ASP A 44 -20.15 3.86 19.27
CA ASP A 44 -20.62 3.59 20.63
C ASP A 44 -19.59 4.04 21.69
N VAL A 45 -18.35 4.32 21.28
CA VAL A 45 -17.30 4.90 22.12
C VAL A 45 -17.40 6.42 22.04
N SER A 46 -17.73 7.04 23.18
CA SER A 46 -17.82 8.49 23.30
C SER A 46 -16.43 9.05 23.63
N PRO A 47 -15.82 9.89 22.76
CA PRO A 47 -14.44 10.37 22.94
C PRO A 47 -14.22 11.14 24.26
N ASP A 48 -15.26 11.76 24.81
CA ASP A 48 -15.26 12.45 26.11
C ASP A 48 -15.08 11.51 27.31
N GLU A 49 -15.38 10.21 27.18
CA GLU A 49 -15.09 9.22 28.23
C GLU A 49 -13.59 9.03 28.44
N PHE A 50 -12.79 9.36 27.43
CA PHE A 50 -11.32 9.29 27.43
C PHE A 50 -10.69 10.68 27.59
N ALA A 51 -11.45 11.66 28.09
CA ALA A 51 -10.95 13.01 28.31
C ALA A 51 -9.73 13.03 29.25
N GLY A 52 -8.64 13.64 28.79
CA GLY A 52 -7.35 13.67 29.48
C GLY A 52 -6.47 12.45 29.22
N GLU A 53 -6.97 11.43 28.52
CA GLU A 53 -6.15 10.29 28.11
C GLU A 53 -5.36 10.58 26.84
N HIS A 54 -4.20 9.94 26.76
CA HIS A 54 -3.35 9.98 25.58
C HIS A 54 -3.82 8.93 24.58
N VAL A 55 -4.09 9.36 23.35
CA VAL A 55 -4.55 8.48 22.27
C VAL A 55 -3.74 8.75 21.00
N GLU A 56 -3.36 7.68 20.32
CA GLU A 56 -2.81 7.68 18.98
C GLU A 56 -3.87 7.11 18.04
N THR A 57 -4.24 7.86 17.00
CA THR A 57 -5.28 7.46 16.06
C THR A 57 -4.96 7.94 14.65
N GLY A 58 -5.56 7.30 13.64
CA GLY A 58 -5.36 7.66 12.24
C GLY A 58 -6.67 7.74 11.47
N GLY A 59 -6.76 8.66 10.52
CA GLY A 59 -7.95 8.86 9.71
C GLY A 59 -7.74 9.79 8.52
N GLU A 60 -8.75 9.89 7.66
CA GLU A 60 -8.76 10.76 6.49
C GLU A 60 -9.21 12.18 6.86
N VAL A 61 -8.51 13.20 6.37
CA VAL A 61 -8.88 14.60 6.58
C VAL A 61 -10.05 14.96 5.68
N ILE A 62 -11.21 15.25 6.26
CA ILE A 62 -12.43 15.63 5.52
C ILE A 62 -12.70 17.15 5.53
N GLY A 63 -11.99 17.89 6.38
CA GLY A 63 -12.08 19.34 6.49
C GLY A 63 -10.85 19.94 7.15
N THR A 64 -10.55 21.21 6.84
CA THR A 64 -9.31 21.89 7.28
C THR A 64 -9.54 23.16 8.10
N ASP A 65 -10.78 23.67 8.19
CA ASP A 65 -11.13 24.88 8.96
C ASP A 65 -12.49 24.70 9.68
N PRO A 66 -12.54 24.13 10.91
CA PRO A 66 -11.43 23.49 11.64
C PRO A 66 -11.07 22.12 11.06
N VAL A 67 -9.85 21.64 11.36
CA VAL A 67 -9.40 20.32 10.91
C VAL A 67 -10.31 19.23 11.50
N THR A 68 -10.83 18.37 10.64
CA THR A 68 -11.67 17.23 11.03
C THR A 68 -11.16 15.98 10.34
N ILE A 69 -10.92 14.93 11.12
CA ILE A 69 -10.53 13.61 10.61
C ILE A 69 -11.71 12.65 10.69
N GLU A 70 -11.82 11.78 9.70
CA GLU A 70 -12.76 10.67 9.63
C GLU A 70 -11.98 9.38 9.87
N ILE A 71 -12.39 8.63 10.89
CA ILE A 71 -11.78 7.37 11.28
C ILE A 71 -12.74 6.25 10.86
N GLU A 72 -12.26 5.32 10.05
CA GLU A 72 -13.02 4.16 9.59
C GLU A 72 -12.50 2.87 10.23
N ASP A 73 -13.41 2.06 10.78
CA ASP A 73 -13.14 0.69 11.21
C ASP A 73 -14.16 -0.26 10.59
N GLY A 74 -13.78 -0.85 9.46
CA GLY A 74 -14.54 -1.82 8.70
C GLY A 74 -15.82 -1.28 8.06
N THR A 75 -16.86 -1.06 8.87
CA THR A 75 -18.16 -0.50 8.43
C THR A 75 -18.62 0.69 9.27
N ARG A 76 -17.81 1.09 10.25
CA ARG A 76 -18.10 2.16 11.20
C ARG A 76 -17.25 3.37 10.87
N ILE A 77 -17.87 4.54 10.99
CA ILE A 77 -17.26 5.83 10.67
C ILE A 77 -17.53 6.78 11.83
N GLN A 78 -16.48 7.36 12.40
CA GLN A 78 -16.56 8.42 13.40
C GLN A 78 -15.75 9.64 12.93
N ARG A 79 -16.21 10.84 13.28
CA ARG A 79 -15.55 12.11 12.92
C ARG A 79 -15.09 12.82 14.17
N LEU A 80 -13.83 13.22 14.19
CA LEU A 80 -13.22 13.93 15.31
C LEU A 80 -12.70 15.30 14.88
N PRO A 81 -13.06 16.38 15.61
CA PRO A 81 -12.39 17.65 15.45
C PRO A 81 -10.98 17.57 16.02
N VAL A 82 -10.02 18.14 15.29
CA VAL A 82 -8.61 18.11 15.65
C VAL A 82 -8.10 19.53 15.87
N GLU A 83 -7.48 19.74 17.03
CA GLU A 83 -6.79 20.98 17.38
C GLU A 83 -5.27 20.83 17.26
N ASN A 84 -4.60 21.92 16.89
CA ASN A 84 -3.16 21.96 16.67
C ASN A 84 -2.66 20.94 15.62
N ALA A 85 -3.50 20.63 14.63
CA ALA A 85 -3.15 19.76 13.53
C ALA A 85 -1.93 20.29 12.73
N PRO A 86 -1.14 19.40 12.11
CA PRO A 86 -0.16 19.80 11.09
C PRO A 86 -0.86 20.42 9.87
N ASP A 87 -0.06 20.95 8.94
CA ASP A 87 -0.59 21.50 7.68
C ASP A 87 -1.10 20.33 6.82
N VAL A 88 -2.42 20.25 6.64
CA VAL A 88 -3.12 19.12 6.02
C VAL A 88 -4.14 19.59 5.00
N HIS A 89 -4.39 18.74 4.01
CA HIS A 89 -5.35 18.96 2.93
C HIS A 89 -6.44 17.89 2.98
N VAL A 90 -7.61 18.25 2.46
CA VAL A 90 -8.73 17.30 2.34
C VAL A 90 -8.32 16.10 1.49
N GLY A 91 -8.64 14.92 1.96
CA GLY A 91 -8.33 13.63 1.35
C GLY A 91 -7.01 13.03 1.83
N GLN A 92 -6.16 13.76 2.55
CA GLN A 92 -4.91 13.21 3.10
C GLN A 92 -5.20 12.29 4.28
N GLU A 93 -4.40 11.24 4.41
CA GLU A 93 -4.49 10.35 5.56
C GLU A 93 -3.46 10.77 6.61
N VAL A 94 -3.89 10.90 7.85
CA VAL A 94 -3.06 11.41 8.94
C VAL A 94 -3.06 10.45 10.10
N ILE A 95 -1.90 10.27 10.70
CA ILE A 95 -1.73 9.55 11.95
C ILE A 95 -1.28 10.57 12.98
N VAL A 96 -2.09 10.70 14.03
CA VAL A 96 -1.96 11.77 15.02
C VAL A 96 -1.87 11.19 16.42
N ASP A 97 -1.01 11.81 17.20
CA ASP A 97 -0.70 11.47 18.58
C ASP A 97 -1.15 12.65 19.44
N GLY A 98 -2.04 12.43 20.40
CA GLY A 98 -2.68 13.54 21.10
C GLY A 98 -3.36 13.19 22.41
N THR A 99 -4.12 14.16 22.92
CA THR A 99 -4.94 14.02 24.12
C THR A 99 -6.35 14.46 23.81
N LEU A 100 -7.33 13.64 24.20
CA LEU A 100 -8.75 13.99 24.06
C LEU A 100 -9.15 15.01 25.13
N THR A 101 -9.89 16.03 24.73
CA THR A 101 -10.49 16.99 25.65
C THR A 101 -11.86 16.51 26.10
N THR A 102 -12.38 17.12 27.16
CA THR A 102 -13.74 16.87 27.67
C THR A 102 -14.85 17.19 26.67
N ASP A 103 -14.54 17.98 25.63
CA ASP A 103 -15.47 18.34 24.56
C ASP A 103 -15.39 17.36 23.37
N GLY A 104 -14.57 16.30 23.47
CA GLY A 104 -14.35 15.30 22.41
C GLY A 104 -13.38 15.75 21.31
N THR A 105 -12.67 16.87 21.51
CA THR A 105 -11.66 17.38 20.57
C THR A 105 -10.32 16.72 20.82
N LEU A 106 -9.65 16.30 19.75
CA LEU A 106 -8.31 15.73 19.84
C LEU A 106 -7.25 16.84 19.73
N VAL A 107 -6.52 17.11 20.81
CA VAL A 107 -5.39 18.06 20.80
C VAL A 107 -4.14 17.31 20.42
N VAL A 108 -3.62 17.58 19.22
CA VAL A 108 -2.52 16.81 18.62
C VAL A 108 -1.15 17.42 18.91
N ASN A 109 -0.18 16.55 19.13
CA ASN A 109 1.23 16.90 19.14
C ASN A 109 1.77 16.92 17.70
N ARG A 110 1.88 18.12 17.14
CA ARG A 110 2.31 18.37 15.75
C ARG A 110 3.65 17.71 15.40
N ASP A 111 4.59 17.60 16.34
CA ASP A 111 5.92 17.03 16.10
C ASP A 111 5.91 15.50 15.93
N ARG A 112 4.82 14.85 16.35
CA ARG A 112 4.63 13.39 16.24
C ARG A 112 3.54 13.01 15.23
N ALA A 113 2.93 13.98 14.56
CA ALA A 113 1.95 13.74 13.53
C ALA A 113 2.61 13.34 12.21
N VAL A 114 2.08 12.31 11.58
CA VAL A 114 2.51 11.81 10.27
C VAL A 114 1.41 12.07 9.27
N VAL A 115 1.74 12.77 8.18
CA VAL A 115 0.81 13.06 7.08
C VAL A 115 1.21 12.21 5.88
N ARG A 116 0.23 11.53 5.29
CA ARG A 116 0.40 10.69 4.12
C ARG A 116 -0.41 11.24 2.96
N GLU A 117 0.27 11.36 1.82
CA GLU A 117 -0.37 11.76 0.59
C GLU A 117 -1.16 10.59 -0.02
N PRO A 118 -2.38 10.81 -0.54
CA PRO A 118 -3.24 9.73 -1.08
C PRO A 118 -2.63 8.99 -2.26
N TRP A 119 -1.78 9.68 -3.02
CA TRP A 119 -1.14 9.13 -4.20
C TRP A 119 -0.04 8.12 -3.85
N GLU A 120 0.53 8.14 -2.64
CA GLU A 120 1.59 7.20 -2.23
C GLU A 120 1.08 5.76 -2.22
N THR A 121 -0.13 5.54 -1.68
CA THR A 121 -0.81 4.24 -1.71
C THR A 121 -1.04 3.77 -3.14
N THR A 122 -1.55 4.67 -3.98
CA THR A 122 -1.84 4.39 -5.39
C THR A 122 -0.56 4.02 -6.15
N TYR A 123 0.52 4.78 -5.92
CA TYR A 123 1.83 4.54 -6.53
C TYR A 123 2.39 3.18 -6.14
N MET A 124 2.30 2.80 -4.86
CA MET A 124 2.75 1.49 -4.37
C MET A 124 2.03 0.35 -5.11
N TYR A 125 0.69 0.40 -5.19
CA TYR A 125 -0.08 -0.62 -5.89
C TYR A 125 0.18 -0.62 -7.40
N ALA A 126 0.26 0.54 -8.02
CA ALA A 126 0.54 0.66 -9.45
C ALA A 126 1.89 0.03 -9.83
N ILE A 127 2.96 0.34 -9.08
CA ILE A 127 4.29 -0.22 -9.36
C ILE A 127 4.34 -1.73 -9.10
N SER A 128 3.59 -2.20 -8.10
CA SER A 128 3.46 -3.62 -7.77
C SER A 128 2.76 -4.40 -8.87
N VAL A 129 1.66 -3.86 -9.42
CA VAL A 129 0.93 -4.44 -10.55
C VAL A 129 1.82 -4.49 -11.79
N LEU A 130 2.54 -3.40 -12.09
CA LEU A 130 3.47 -3.37 -13.22
C LEU A 130 4.59 -4.41 -13.06
N GLY A 131 5.13 -4.58 -11.85
CA GLY A 131 6.12 -5.61 -11.57
C GLY A 131 5.57 -7.03 -11.72
N ALA A 132 4.36 -7.29 -11.20
CA ALA A 132 3.69 -8.58 -11.35
C ALA A 132 3.40 -8.90 -12.82
N LEU A 133 2.94 -7.92 -13.60
CA LEU A 133 2.72 -8.04 -15.04
C LEU A 133 4.04 -8.33 -15.77
N TYR A 134 5.11 -7.62 -15.44
CA TYR A 134 6.43 -7.85 -16.03
C TYR A 134 6.91 -9.29 -15.79
N VAL A 135 6.78 -9.79 -14.56
CA VAL A 135 7.10 -11.19 -14.22
C VAL A 135 6.20 -12.17 -14.99
N ALA A 136 4.90 -11.91 -15.06
CA ALA A 136 3.95 -12.76 -15.79
C ALA A 136 4.27 -12.84 -17.29
N VAL A 137 4.54 -11.70 -17.93
CA VAL A 137 4.98 -11.64 -19.33
C VAL A 137 6.27 -12.44 -19.52
N ARG A 138 7.22 -12.33 -18.59
CA ARG A 138 8.49 -13.06 -18.68
C ARG A 138 8.31 -14.56 -18.56
N ILE A 139 7.39 -15.02 -17.70
CA ILE A 139 7.02 -16.42 -17.57
C ILE A 139 6.37 -16.91 -18.86
N LEU A 140 5.40 -16.18 -19.41
CA LEU A 140 4.70 -16.56 -20.66
C LEU A 140 5.62 -16.58 -21.88
N ASP A 141 6.56 -15.63 -21.97
CA ASP A 141 7.55 -15.54 -23.03
C ASP A 141 8.55 -16.71 -22.98
N GLY A 142 8.93 -17.14 -21.78
CA GLY A 142 9.95 -18.17 -21.58
C GLY A 142 9.42 -19.59 -21.40
N TRP A 143 8.17 -19.78 -21.02
CA TRP A 143 7.62 -21.05 -20.59
C TRP A 143 6.29 -21.38 -21.29
N ARG A 144 6.07 -22.66 -21.55
CA ARG A 144 4.81 -23.21 -22.06
C ARG A 144 4.23 -24.08 -20.96
N PHE A 145 2.99 -23.82 -20.58
CA PHE A 145 2.24 -24.77 -19.77
C PHE A 145 1.83 -25.94 -20.68
N ASP A 146 2.27 -27.15 -20.35
CA ASP A 146 1.84 -28.35 -21.06
C ASP A 146 0.70 -29.02 -20.28
N PRO A 147 -0.57 -28.87 -20.72
CA PRO A 147 -1.71 -29.41 -20.01
C PRO A 147 -1.77 -30.95 -20.04
N LYS A 148 -1.01 -31.62 -20.93
CA LYS A 148 -0.95 -33.09 -20.95
C LYS A 148 -0.04 -33.66 -19.87
N ALA A 149 1.01 -32.93 -19.52
CA ALA A 149 1.97 -33.32 -18.47
C ALA A 149 1.72 -32.61 -17.14
N ILE A 150 0.82 -31.61 -17.11
CA ILE A 150 0.61 -30.69 -15.98
C ILE A 150 1.95 -30.10 -15.52
N ALA A 151 2.78 -29.72 -16.48
CA ALA A 151 4.15 -29.27 -16.22
C ALA A 151 4.48 -28.00 -17.00
N PHE A 152 5.28 -27.13 -16.39
CA PHE A 152 5.87 -25.99 -17.06
C PHE A 152 7.13 -26.43 -17.78
N SER A 153 7.15 -26.32 -19.10
CA SER A 153 8.33 -26.59 -19.92
C SER A 153 8.89 -25.28 -20.50
N PRO A 154 10.21 -25.04 -20.42
CA PRO A 154 10.82 -23.89 -21.06
C PRO A 154 10.63 -23.96 -22.59
N ARG A 155 10.34 -22.82 -23.24
CA ARG A 155 10.25 -22.72 -24.70
C ARG A 155 11.64 -22.63 -25.32
N ASP A 156 11.87 -23.38 -26.41
CA ASP A 156 13.11 -23.32 -27.19
C ASP A 156 13.31 -21.96 -27.89
N THR A 157 12.22 -21.28 -28.24
CA THR A 157 12.23 -19.94 -28.84
C THR A 157 11.28 -19.01 -28.07
N PRO A 158 11.75 -17.87 -27.55
CA PRO A 158 10.90 -16.88 -26.93
C PRO A 158 9.85 -16.34 -27.89
N LEU A 159 8.68 -15.94 -27.37
CA LEU A 159 7.56 -15.45 -28.17
C LEU A 159 7.88 -14.15 -28.90
N HIS A 160 8.58 -13.22 -28.24
CA HIS A 160 8.95 -11.93 -28.86
C HIS A 160 9.81 -12.10 -30.11
N THR A 161 10.68 -13.12 -30.15
CA THR A 161 11.52 -13.42 -31.32
C THR A 161 10.70 -13.98 -32.47
N ARG A 162 9.64 -14.74 -32.16
CA ARG A 162 8.74 -15.32 -33.16
C ARG A 162 7.90 -14.24 -33.85
N TYR A 163 7.31 -13.32 -33.07
CA TYR A 163 6.54 -12.21 -33.62
C TYR A 163 7.38 -11.25 -34.47
N LEU A 164 8.58 -10.88 -34.00
CA LEU A 164 9.49 -10.04 -34.79
C LEU A 164 9.96 -10.73 -36.08
N SER A 165 10.05 -12.06 -36.11
CA SER A 165 10.41 -12.80 -37.33
C SER A 165 9.23 -12.97 -38.28
N GLU A 166 7.99 -13.05 -37.76
CA GLU A 166 6.76 -13.08 -38.56
C GLU A 166 6.46 -11.69 -39.18
N GLU A 167 6.77 -10.59 -38.49
CA GLU A 167 6.62 -9.22 -39.02
C GLU A 167 7.63 -8.90 -40.15
N ASP A 168 8.83 -9.50 -40.10
CA ASP A 168 9.89 -9.31 -41.11
C ASP A 168 9.72 -10.22 -42.35
N THR A 169 8.74 -11.14 -42.35
CA THR A 169 8.45 -12.04 -43.48
C THR A 169 7.22 -11.63 -44.31
N ASP A 170 6.45 -10.64 -43.86
CA ASP A 170 5.25 -10.13 -44.55
C ASP A 170 5.44 -8.69 -45.10
N GLY A 171 6.69 -8.21 -45.18
CA GLY A 171 7.11 -6.90 -45.72
C GLY A 171 7.79 -6.95 -47.08
#